data_AF-V5IGV5-F1
#
_entry.id   AF-V5IGV5-F1
#
_cell.length_a   1.000
_cell.length_b   1.000
_cell.length_c   1.000
_cell.angle_alpha   90.00
_cell.angle_beta   90.00
_cell.angle_gamma   90.00
#
_symmetry.space_group_name_H-M   'P 1'
#
loop_
_entity.id
_entity.type
_entity.pdbx_description
1 polymer ?
#
loop_
_entity_poly.entity_id
_entity_poly.type
_entity_poly.pdbx_seq_one_letter_code
_entity_poly.pdbx_strand_id
1 'polypeptide(L)'
;HPSTNGLAERFVQTLKSALRKSSAGESLEEALQTFLLTYRNTPHSTTGETPANLLMGRRLRSRLDVIKPTVEGKVIHKQFTQSK
;
A
#
# COMPACT_ATOMS: atom_id res chain seq x y z
N HIS A 1 4.84 -11.58 31.26
CA HIS A 1 5.38 -12.02 29.96
C HIS A 1 5.77 -10.79 29.13
N PRO A 2 7.05 -10.41 29.05
CA PRO A 2 7.49 -9.20 28.34
C PRO A 2 7.60 -9.38 26.80
N SER A 3 7.47 -10.60 26.30
CA SER A 3 7.82 -10.97 24.91
C SER A 3 6.65 -10.93 23.92
N THR A 4 5.42 -10.67 24.36
CA THR A 4 4.20 -10.82 23.54
C THR A 4 3.83 -9.59 22.70
N ASN A 5 4.41 -8.41 22.96
CA ASN A 5 4.01 -7.16 22.30
C ASN A 5 4.98 -6.63 21.23
N GLY A 6 6.02 -7.39 20.89
CA GLY A 6 7.08 -6.91 20.00
C GLY A 6 6.61 -6.53 18.58
N LEU A 7 5.52 -7.11 18.08
CA LEU A 7 4.94 -6.72 16.78
C LEU A 7 4.26 -5.35 16.85
N ALA A 8 3.54 -5.06 17.93
CA ALA A 8 2.91 -3.76 18.11
C ALA A 8 3.97 -2.66 18.31
N GLU A 9 5.02 -2.95 19.09
CA GLU A 9 6.13 -2.02 19.29
C GLU A 9 6.85 -1.69 17.99
N ARG A 10 7.14 -2.71 17.16
CA ARG A 10 7.71 -2.52 15.82
C ARG A 10 6.79 -1.67 14.94
N PHE A 11 5.48 -1.93 14.94
CA PHE A 11 4.52 -1.13 14.20
C PHE A 11 4.55 0.35 14.64
N VAL A 12 4.53 0.61 15.95
CA VAL A 12 4.59 1.97 16.49
C VAL A 12 5.90 2.66 16.10
N GLN A 13 7.02 1.94 16.12
CA GLN A 13 8.31 2.47 15.67
C GLN A 13 8.27 2.83 14.18
N THR A 14 7.75 1.95 13.32
CA THR A 14 7.59 2.22 11.89
C THR A 14 6.67 3.41 11.62
N LEU A 15 5.52 3.48 12.30
CA LEU A 15 4.58 4.60 12.20
C LEU A 15 5.26 5.93 12.58
N LYS A 16 5.92 6.00 13.75
CA LYS A 16 6.62 7.21 14.19
C LYS A 16 7.69 7.64 13.21
N SER A 17 8.48 6.70 12.69
CA SER A 17 9.51 6.97 11.68
C SER A 17 8.92 7.48 10.36
N ALA A 18 7.74 7.01 9.95
CA ALA A 18 7.05 7.51 8.76
C ALA A 18 6.50 8.92 8.97
N LEU A 19 5.85 9.18 10.11
CA LEU A 19 5.30 10.49 10.44
C LEU A 19 6.40 11.56 10.58
N ARG A 20 7.59 11.20 11.08
CA ARG A 20 8.75 12.11 11.12
C ARG A 20 9.29 12.50 9.74
N LYS A 21 8.92 11.75 8.70
CA LYS A 21 9.33 11.99 7.31
C LYS A 21 8.23 12.69 6.49
N SER A 22 7.13 13.11 7.11
CA SER A 22 6.07 13.83 6.42
C SER A 22 6.58 15.14 5.81
N SER A 23 5.92 15.59 4.76
CA SER A 23 6.36 16.79 4.03
C SER A 23 6.06 18.07 4.82
N ALA A 24 6.85 19.13 4.59
CA ALA A 24 6.52 20.43 5.16
C ALA A 24 5.16 20.91 4.62
N GLY A 25 4.24 21.25 5.53
CA GLY A 25 2.88 21.66 5.19
C GLY A 25 1.85 20.52 5.13
N GLU A 26 2.27 19.25 5.27
CA GLU A 26 1.34 18.12 5.41
C GLU A 26 0.78 18.08 6.85
N SER A 27 -0.54 17.99 6.99
CA SER A 27 -1.15 17.80 8.30
C SER A 27 -0.84 16.40 8.86
N LEU A 28 -0.91 16.25 10.18
CA LEU A 28 -0.72 14.95 10.83
C LEU A 28 -1.73 13.90 10.31
N GLU A 29 -2.96 14.33 10.04
CA GLU A 29 -3.99 13.46 9.50
C GLU A 29 -3.64 12.98 8.09
N GLU A 30 -3.22 13.87 7.19
CA GLU A 30 -2.79 13.50 5.83
C GLU A 30 -1.60 12.53 5.87
N ALA A 31 -0.58 12.83 6.68
CA ALA A 31 0.58 11.96 6.84
C ALA A 31 0.18 10.56 7.35
N LEU A 32 -0.76 10.51 8.30
CA LEU A 32 -1.29 9.26 8.83
C LEU A 32 -2.07 8.47 7.77
N GLN A 33 -2.94 9.13 7.00
CA GLN A 33 -3.69 8.47 5.93
C GLN A 33 -2.77 7.93 4.83
N THR A 34 -1.76 8.72 4.43
CA THR A 34 -0.73 8.31 3.47
C THR A 34 0.06 7.10 3.97
N PHE A 35 0.50 7.14 5.24
CA PHE A 35 1.19 6.00 5.86
C PHE A 35 0.30 4.75 5.88
N LEU A 36 -0.93 4.87 6.37
CA LEU A 36 -1.84 3.74 6.52
C LEU A 36 -2.18 3.10 5.17
N LEU A 37 -2.41 3.90 4.14
CA LEU A 37 -2.65 3.40 2.79
C LEU A 37 -1.43 2.62 2.27
N THR A 38 -0.23 3.15 2.47
CA THR A 38 1.02 2.53 2.02
C THR A 38 1.30 1.24 2.78
N TYR A 39 1.22 1.27 4.11
CA TYR A 39 1.45 0.13 4.98
C TYR A 39 0.49 -1.03 4.66
N ARG A 40 -0.81 -0.73 4.46
CA ARG A 40 -1.82 -1.74 4.15
C ARG A 40 -1.66 -2.35 2.76
N ASN A 41 -1.02 -1.66 1.82
CA ASN A 41 -0.79 -2.14 0.46
C ASN A 41 0.61 -2.72 0.21
N THR A 42 1.50 -2.66 1.19
CA THR A 42 2.86 -3.20 1.08
C THR A 42 2.88 -4.62 1.66
N PRO A 43 3.37 -5.63 0.92
CA PRO A 43 3.53 -6.98 1.44
C PRO A 43 4.39 -7.00 2.71
N HIS A 44 3.93 -7.71 3.75
CA HIS A 44 4.69 -7.86 4.98
C HIS A 44 5.79 -8.91 4.80
N SER A 45 7.01 -8.63 5.26
CA SER A 45 8.19 -9.47 5.01
C SER A 45 8.06 -10.92 5.48
N THR A 46 7.36 -11.15 6.59
CA THR A 46 7.16 -12.49 7.16
C THR A 46 6.11 -13.31 6.42
N THR A 47 5.02 -12.69 5.95
CA THR A 47 3.86 -13.41 5.38
C THR A 47 3.82 -13.38 3.86
N GLY A 48 4.54 -12.46 3.22
CA GLY A 48 4.46 -12.19 1.77
C GLY A 48 3.13 -11.54 1.34
N GLU A 49 2.18 -11.38 2.25
CA GLU A 49 0.85 -10.84 2.00
C GLU A 49 0.70 -9.42 2.53
N THR A 50 -0.16 -8.64 1.89
CA THR A 50 -0.46 -7.27 2.34
C THR A 50 -1.38 -7.29 3.55
N PRO A 51 -1.24 -6.35 4.52
CA PRO A 51 -2.16 -6.26 5.65
C PRO A 51 -3.61 -6.06 5.23
N ALA A 52 -3.88 -5.35 4.12
CA ALA A 52 -5.23 -5.22 3.57
C ALA A 52 -5.81 -6.57 3.13
N ASN A 53 -5.02 -7.42 2.46
CA ASN A 53 -5.48 -8.76 2.08
C ASN A 53 -5.80 -9.60 3.32
N LEU A 54 -4.92 -9.63 4.32
CA LEU A 54 -5.11 -10.44 5.52
C LEU A 54 -6.31 -9.98 6.36
N LEU A 55 -6.56 -8.67 6.43
CA LEU A 55 -7.63 -8.10 7.24
C LEU A 55 -8.98 -8.00 6.51
N MET A 56 -8.95 -7.63 5.22
CA MET A 56 -10.14 -7.27 4.44
C MET A 56 -10.41 -8.22 3.27
N GLY A 57 -9.53 -9.19 3.01
CA GLY A 57 -9.63 -10.11 1.86
C GLY A 57 -9.37 -9.45 0.50
N ARG A 58 -8.93 -8.19 0.47
CA ARG A 58 -8.68 -7.45 -0.79
C ARG A 58 -7.57 -6.42 -0.64
N ARG A 59 -6.93 -6.09 -1.76
CA ARG A 59 -5.98 -4.99 -1.87
C ARG A 59 -6.71 -3.64 -1.99
N LEU A 60 -6.18 -2.59 -1.37
CA LEU A 60 -6.71 -1.24 -1.53
C LEU A 60 -6.18 -0.61 -2.82
N ARG A 61 -7.05 0.10 -3.54
CA ARG A 61 -6.66 0.80 -4.77
C ARG A 61 -5.72 1.96 -4.44
N SER A 62 -4.60 2.04 -5.15
CA SER A 62 -3.59 3.09 -5.03
C SER A 62 -3.40 3.85 -6.35
N ARG A 63 -2.67 4.97 -6.32
CA ARG A 63 -2.31 5.71 -7.54
C ARG A 63 -1.56 4.85 -8.57
N LEU A 64 -0.74 3.90 -8.11
CA LEU A 64 -0.02 2.97 -8.98
C LEU A 64 -0.96 2.03 -9.75
N ASP A 65 -2.15 1.75 -9.20
CA ASP A 65 -3.13 0.93 -9.89
C ASP A 65 -3.84 1.68 -11.02
N VAL A 66 -3.80 3.02 -11.00
CA VAL A 66 -4.33 3.87 -12.07
C VAL A 66 -3.38 3.93 -13.27
N ILE A 67 -2.07 3.80 -13.05
CA ILE A 67 -1.06 3.82 -14.11
C ILE A 67 -1.11 2.53 -14.95
N LYS A 68 -1.61 1.43 -14.39
CA LYS A 68 -1.73 0.16 -15.12
C LYS A 68 -2.74 0.32 -16.26
N PRO A 69 -2.41 -0.09 -17.49
CA PRO A 69 -3.34 -0.03 -18.60
C PRO A 69 -4.59 -0.85 -18.24
N THR A 70 -5.75 -0.25 -18.51
CA THR A 70 -7.04 -0.89 -18.24
C THR A 70 -7.20 -2.13 -19.11
N VAL A 71 -8.17 -2.98 -18.77
CA VAL A 71 -8.47 -4.16 -19.60
C VAL A 71 -8.83 -3.71 -21.01
N GLU A 72 -9.62 -2.64 -21.16
CA GLU A 72 -9.98 -2.06 -22.45
C GLU A 72 -8.73 -1.59 -23.21
N GLY A 73 -7.82 -0.87 -22.56
CA GLY A 73 -6.58 -0.42 -23.18
C GLY A 73 -5.72 -1.58 -23.67
N LYS A 74 -5.64 -2.67 -22.91
CA LYS A 74 -4.94 -3.90 -23.31
C LYS A 74 -5.61 -4.59 -24.49
N VAL A 75 -6.94 -4.66 -24.50
CA VAL A 75 -7.73 -5.28 -25.58
C VAL A 75 -7.57 -4.48 -26.87
N ILE A 76 -7.73 -3.15 -26.84
CA ILE A 76 -7.54 -2.27 -28.00
C ILE A 76 -6.13 -2.42 -28.57
N HIS A 77 -5.11 -2.40 -27.71
CA HIS A 77 -3.72 -2.57 -28.15
C HIS A 77 -3.51 -3.92 -28.85
N LYS A 78 -4.00 -5.02 -28.27
CA LYS A 78 -3.88 -6.36 -28.87
C LYS A 78 -4.63 -6.47 -30.21
N GLN A 79 -5.84 -5.89 -30.30
CA GLN A 79 -6.62 -5.87 -31.54
C GLN A 79 -5.89 -5.10 -32.65
N PHE A 80 -5.31 -3.94 -32.32
CA PHE A 80 -4.53 -3.14 -33.25
C PHE A 80 -3.29 -3.89 -33.75
N THR A 81 -2.58 -4.60 -32.87
CA THR A 81 -1.40 -5.39 -33.26
C THR A 81 -1.74 -6.64 -34.08
N GLN A 82 -2.97 -7.16 -33.99
CA GLN A 82 -3.42 -8.34 -34.73
C GLN A 82 -3.91 -7.98 -36.14
N SER A 83 -4.40 -6.75 -36.35
CA SER A 83 -4.86 -6.26 -37.65
C SER A 83 -3.72 -5.74 -38.56
N LYS A 84 -2.46 -5.85 -38.13
CA LYS A 84 -1.25 -5.61 -38.93
C LYS A 84 -0.63 -6.93 -39.33
#